data_AF-A0A3D3S7C8-F1
#
_entry.id   AF-A0A3D3S7C8-F1
#
_cell.length_a   1.000
_cell.length_b   1.000
_cell.length_c   1.000
_cell.angle_alpha   90.00
_cell.angle_beta   90.00
_cell.angle_gamma   90.00
#
_symmetry.space_group_name_H-M   'P 1'
#
loop_
_entity.id
_entity.type
_entity.pdbx_description
1 polymer ?
#
loop_
_entity_poly.entity_id
_entity_poly.type
_entity_poly.pdbx_seq_one_letter_code
_entity_poly.pdbx_strand_id
1 'polypeptide(L)'
;MDFFKTWIMPPLVGAVIGYFTNWLAIKMLFRPLRPVHVGRFKLPFTPGILPRERLRLSESVGDTVSRELLSPEVFKARLDEP
;
A
#
# COMPACT_ATOMS: atom_id res chain seq x y z
N MET A 1 29.88 16.25 27.21
CA MET A 1 28.80 15.28 26.86
C MET A 1 27.54 15.98 26.33
N ASP A 2 27.43 17.30 26.48
CA ASP A 2 26.26 18.08 26.05
C ASP A 2 26.22 18.33 24.54
N PHE A 3 27.38 18.45 23.88
CA PHE A 3 27.45 18.58 22.42
C PHE A 3 26.79 17.38 21.71
N PHE A 4 27.14 16.14 22.10
CA PHE A 4 26.54 14.93 21.52
C PHE A 4 25.04 14.87 21.77
N LYS A 5 24.57 15.20 22.98
CA LYS A 5 23.13 15.23 23.28
C LYS A 5 22.40 16.28 22.44
N THR A 6 22.90 17.50 22.34
CA THR A 6 22.23 18.59 21.61
C THR A 6 22.19 18.38 20.10
N TRP A 7 23.24 17.79 19.51
CA TRP A 7 23.32 17.65 18.06
C TRP A 7 22.81 16.31 17.52
N ILE A 8 22.83 15.23 18.32
CA ILE A 8 22.42 13.90 17.87
C ILE A 8 21.00 13.55 18.32
N MET A 9 20.55 13.99 19.50
CA MET A 9 19.21 13.65 19.98
C MET A 9 18.08 14.18 19.08
N PRO A 10 18.09 15.45 18.62
CA PRO A 10 16.97 15.95 17.82
C PRO A 10 16.81 15.22 16.47
N PRO A 11 17.88 14.98 15.68
CA PRO A 11 17.77 14.17 14.47
C PRO A 11 17.33 12.73 14.74
N LEU A 12 17.80 12.10 15.83
CA LEU A 12 17.42 10.74 16.18
C LEU A 12 15.92 10.63 16.48
N VAL A 13 15.40 11.55 17.30
CA VAL A 13 13.96 11.62 17.61
C VAL A 13 13.15 11.92 16.35
N GLY A 14 13.61 12.86 15.52
CA GLY A 14 12.99 13.16 14.23
C GLY A 14 12.95 11.95 13.30
N ALA A 15 14.02 11.15 13.24
CA ALA A 15 14.09 9.93 12.45
C ALA A 15 13.10 8.87 12.96
N VAL A 16 12.99 8.68 14.28
CA VAL A 16 12.03 7.73 14.88
C VAL A 16 10.59 8.15 14.58
N ILE A 17 10.25 9.42 14.77
CA ILE A 17 8.90 9.93 14.50
C ILE A 17 8.59 9.87 13.01
N GLY A 18 9.53 10.28 12.16
CA GLY A 18 9.39 10.25 10.71
C GLY A 18 9.19 8.82 10.19
N TYR A 19 10.00 7.88 10.67
CA TYR A 19 9.86 6.47 10.33
C TYR A 19 8.50 5.91 10.75
N PHE A 20 8.11 6.14 12.01
CA PHE A 20 6.84 5.65 12.54
C PHE A 20 5.64 6.23 11.79
N THR A 21 5.64 7.53 11.53
CA THR A 21 4.56 8.22 10.82
C THR A 21 4.47 7.76 9.37
N ASN A 22 5.60 7.59 8.69
CA ASN A 22 5.62 7.10 7.30
C ASN A 22 5.10 5.67 7.22
N TRP A 23 5.53 4.79 8.14
CA TRP A 23 5.00 3.44 8.25
C TRP A 23 3.48 3.44 8.47
N LEU A 24 2.99 4.30 9.37
CA LEU A 24 1.56 4.43 9.64
C LEU A 24 0.80 4.92 8.41
N ALA A 25 1.32 5.90 7.68
CA ALA A 25 0.71 6.44 6.47
C ALA A 25 0.57 5.36 5.37
N ILE A 26 1.66 4.61 5.10
CA ILE A 26 1.61 3.48 4.17
C ILE A 26 0.58 2.46 4.64
N LYS A 27 0.59 2.09 5.93
CA LYS A 27 -0.39 1.16 6.49
C LYS A 27 -1.83 1.65 6.32
N MET A 28 -2.07 2.95 6.47
CA MET A 28 -3.39 3.60 6.30
C MET A 28 -3.91 3.55 4.85
N LEU A 29 -3.01 3.52 3.87
CA LEU A 29 -3.38 3.41 2.46
C LEU A 29 -4.03 2.05 2.14
N PHE A 30 -3.48 0.97 2.72
CA PHE A 30 -3.94 -0.41 2.50
C PHE A 30 -4.97 -0.88 3.52
N ARG A 31 -4.95 -0.36 4.76
CA ARG A 31 -5.90 -0.67 5.84
C ARG A 31 -6.37 0.64 6.47
N PRO A 32 -7.64 0.85 6.83
CA PRO A 32 -8.59 -0.19 7.17
C PRO A 32 -9.45 -0.61 5.97
N LEU A 33 -9.75 -1.91 5.91
CA LEU A 33 -10.57 -2.52 4.86
C LEU A 33 -12.05 -2.09 4.93
N ARG A 34 -12.47 -1.57 6.08
CA ARG A 34 -13.82 -1.12 6.38
C ARG A 34 -13.79 0.28 6.99
N PRO A 35 -14.83 1.11 6.80
CA PRO A 35 -14.94 2.39 7.46
C PRO A 35 -14.97 2.20 8.97
N VAL A 36 -14.08 2.90 9.68
CA VAL A 36 -14.04 2.86 11.14
C VAL A 36 -14.85 4.04 11.67
N HIS A 37 -15.75 3.75 12.61
CA HIS A 37 -16.58 4.76 13.28
C HIS A 37 -16.14 4.87 14.74
N VAL A 38 -15.93 6.09 15.21
CA VAL A 38 -15.66 6.38 16.62
C VAL A 38 -16.87 7.14 17.15
N GLY A 39 -17.70 6.44 17.94
CA GLY A 39 -19.01 6.95 18.35
C GLY A 39 -19.92 7.20 17.15
N ARG A 40 -20.36 8.45 16.97
CA ARG A 40 -21.21 8.88 15.83
C ARG A 40 -20.42 9.42 14.63
N PHE A 41 -19.10 9.57 14.73
CA PHE A 41 -18.28 10.15 13.67
C PHE A 41 -17.52 9.08 12.90
N LYS A 42 -17.59 9.16 11.57
CA LYS A 42 -16.77 8.34 10.68
C LYS A 42 -15.36 8.92 10.62
N LEU A 43 -14.35 8.09 10.86
CA LEU A 43 -12.96 8.55 10.84
C LEU A 43 -12.58 9.00 9.41
N PRO A 44 -12.07 10.25 9.23
CA PRO A 44 -11.53 10.66 7.95
C PRO A 44 -10.40 9.70 7.52
N PHE A 45 -10.24 9.49 6.22
CA PHE A 45 -9.26 8.53 5.66
C PHE A 45 -9.56 7.04 5.91
N THR A 46 -10.79 6.68 6.30
CA THR A 46 -11.24 5.26 6.37
C THR A 46 -12.48 5.02 5.48
N PRO A 47 -12.58 3.90 4.73
CA PRO A 47 -11.53 2.89 4.48
C PRO A 47 -10.35 3.48 3.70
N GLY A 48 -9.21 2.78 3.69
CA GLY A 48 -8.01 3.20 2.95
C GLY A 48 -8.29 3.38 1.45
N ILE A 49 -7.44 4.14 0.75
CA ILE A 49 -7.65 4.47 -0.68
C ILE A 49 -7.62 3.22 -1.55
N LEU A 50 -6.67 2.30 -1.30
CA LEU A 50 -6.54 1.09 -2.11
C LEU A 50 -7.76 0.14 -1.96
N PRO A 51 -8.27 -0.15 -0.75
CA PRO A 51 -9.54 -0.88 -0.60
C PRO A 51 -10.73 -0.21 -1.28
N ARG A 52 -10.78 1.12 -1.38
CA ARG A 52 -11.87 1.84 -2.07
C ARG A 52 -11.83 1.63 -3.58
N GLU A 53 -10.64 1.64 -4.18
CA GLU A 53 -10.43 1.50 -5.63
C GLU A 53 -10.17 0.06 -6.09
N ARG A 54 -10.30 -0.91 -5.19
CA ARG A 54 -9.95 -2.32 -5.44
C ARG A 54 -10.59 -2.90 -6.70
N LEU A 55 -11.84 -2.54 -7.02
CA LEU A 55 -12.56 -3.07 -8.18
C LEU A 55 -11.89 -2.62 -9.49
N ARG A 56 -11.69 -1.32 -9.64
CA ARG A 56 -11.04 -0.70 -10.79
C ARG A 56 -9.59 -1.16 -10.95
N LEU A 57 -8.88 -1.35 -9.84
CA LEU A 57 -7.53 -1.90 -9.83
C LEU A 57 -7.51 -3.37 -10.29
N SER A 58 -8.42 -4.21 -9.79
CA SER A 58 -8.53 -5.61 -10.21
C SER A 58 -8.84 -5.75 -11.70
N GLU A 59 -9.73 -4.92 -12.24
CA GLU A 59 -10.02 -4.89 -13.69
C GLU A 59 -8.76 -4.54 -14.49
N SER A 60 -8.11 -3.42 -14.18
CA SER A 60 -6.91 -2.98 -14.91
C SER A 60 -5.75 -3.98 -14.81
N VAL A 61 -5.56 -4.61 -13.65
CA VAL A 61 -4.54 -5.64 -13.47
C VAL A 61 -4.91 -6.90 -14.25
N GLY A 62 -6.16 -7.35 -14.21
CA GLY A 62 -6.64 -8.51 -14.97
C GLY A 62 -6.46 -8.33 -16.47
N ASP A 63 -6.78 -7.14 -16.98
CA ASP A 63 -6.59 -6.74 -18.37
C ASP A 63 -5.13 -6.84 -18.81
N THR A 64 -4.22 -6.28 -18.02
CA THR A 64 -2.77 -6.34 -18.30
C THR A 64 -2.25 -7.77 -18.22
N VAL A 65 -2.64 -8.52 -17.19
CA VAL A 65 -2.24 -9.94 -17.04
C VAL A 65 -2.76 -10.79 -18.21
N SER A 66 -4.00 -10.57 -18.67
CA SER A 66 -4.55 -11.28 -19.81
C SER A 66 -3.81 -10.97 -21.11
N ARG A 67 -3.39 -9.72 -21.31
CA ARG A 67 -2.64 -9.32 -22.51
C ARG A 67 -1.21 -9.87 -22.50
N GLU A 68 -0.54 -9.83 -21.36
CA GLU A 68 0.89 -10.17 -21.27
C GLU A 68 1.15 -11.67 -21.01
N LEU A 69 0.34 -12.32 -20.16
CA LEU A 69 0.56 -13.71 -19.73
C LEU A 69 -0.32 -14.74 -20.44
N LEU A 70 -1.49 -14.34 -20.96
CA LEU A 70 -2.39 -15.20 -21.73
C LEU A 70 -2.32 -14.87 -23.24
N SER A 71 -1.17 -14.38 -23.67
CA SER A 71 -0.88 -14.09 -25.07
C SER A 71 -0.94 -15.41 -25.88
N PRO A 72 -1.53 -15.41 -27.09
CA PRO A 72 -1.76 -16.62 -27.89
C PRO A 72 -0.50 -17.46 -28.12
N GLU A 73 0.66 -16.82 -28.09
CA GLU A 73 1.97 -17.44 -28.24
C GLU A 73 2.31 -18.37 -27.05
N VAL A 74 1.98 -17.98 -25.81
CA VAL A 74 2.19 -18.82 -24.61
C VAL A 74 1.25 -20.01 -24.62
N PHE A 75 0.01 -19.82 -25.09
CA PHE A 75 -0.97 -20.89 -25.19
C PHE A 75 -0.60 -21.92 -26.27
N LYS A 76 -0.09 -21.48 -27.43
CA LYS A 76 0.44 -22.38 -28.46
C LYS A 76 1.65 -23.17 -27.96
N ALA A 77 2.61 -22.51 -27.32
CA ALA A 77 3.80 -23.17 -26.78
C ALA A 77 3.46 -24.25 -25.73
N ARG A 78 2.39 -24.09 -24.94
CA ARG A 78 1.94 -25.09 -23.95
C ARG A 78 1.03 -26.17 -24.50
N LEU A 79 0.38 -25.96 -25.65
CA LEU A 79 -0.47 -26.97 -26.30
C LEU A 79 0.32 -27.90 -27.23
N ASP A 80 1.50 -27.47 -27.69
CA ASP A 80 2.40 -28.27 -28.52
C ASP A 80 3.42 -29.11 -27.70
N GLU A 81 3.42 -29.01 -26.36
CA GLU A 81 4.11 -29.95 -25.48
C GLU A 81 3.26 -31.22 -25.28
N PRO A 82 3.79 -32.43 -25.55
CA PRO A 82 3.06 -33.71 -25.47
C PRO A 82 2.73 -34.16 -24.04
#